data_AF-A0A7S1W5Y2-F1
#
_entry.id   AF-A0A7S1W5Y2-F1
#
_cell.length_a   1.000
_cell.length_b   1.000
_cell.length_c   1.000
_cell.angle_alpha   90.00
_cell.angle_beta   90.00
_cell.angle_gamma   90.00
#
_symmetry.space_group_name_H-M   'P 1'
#
loop_
_entity.id
_entity.type
_entity.pdbx_description
1 polymer ?
#
loop_
_entity_poly.entity_id
_entity_poly.type
_entity_poly.pdbx_seq_one_letter_code
_entity_poly.pdbx_strand_id
1 'polypeptide(L)'
;VVARSHRHGEQEGNPDAWSNVSVQSALCVVGASSSREEQPRHRTDGASHLPRPKTRWIEAYRAVTAMDVTGDAYLPDFLDQHNAGDMPGVMGMVALAAAASPPIPLTRYCAEVLDVQVPDVITATVDGRPQTAPFANFASCNQGICRCMHQVDRTISRLPAQQIRDMCLGNPPVDRNNNTCQCPPASDERSARYVGRAPVPLPFFVVGTLVPEAWKFPAGYPPSFRPEPMGNWYSFPTGGRCPLGVRPGEGNCTWQVSPLAHTVYVDDLIRSGFNNSPSALKFFMNKTNGAVIDVEADFNAMIYNINLTERAFAALRPPPCGEVAGSTPAPGAGEVMWV
;
A
#
# COMPACT_ATOMS: atom_id res chain seq x y z
N VAL A 1 10.22 -5.94 -23.30
CA VAL A 1 10.25 -5.41 -21.93
C VAL A 1 9.56 -4.06 -21.97
N VAL A 2 8.64 -3.79 -21.05
CA VAL A 2 8.15 -2.43 -20.86
C VAL A 2 8.91 -1.84 -19.69
N ALA A 3 9.60 -0.73 -19.91
CA ALA A 3 10.41 -0.10 -18.89
C ALA A 3 9.99 1.36 -18.73
N ARG A 4 9.89 1.78 -17.47
CA ARG A 4 9.78 3.17 -17.05
C ARG A 4 10.91 3.42 -16.06
N SER A 5 11.60 4.55 -16.22
CA SER A 5 12.60 5.02 -15.28
C SER A 5 12.26 6.43 -14.80
N HIS A 6 12.85 6.83 -13.68
CA HIS A 6 12.92 8.25 -13.33
C HIS A 6 13.79 8.99 -14.34
N ARG A 7 13.51 10.29 -14.51
CA ARG A 7 14.49 11.21 -15.10
C ARG A 7 15.74 11.24 -14.21
N HIS A 8 16.89 11.43 -14.83
CA HIS A 8 18.16 11.45 -14.12
C HIS A 8 18.18 12.54 -13.02
N GLY A 9 18.46 12.15 -11.77
CA GLY A 9 18.50 13.05 -10.62
C GLY A 9 17.18 13.23 -9.89
N GLU A 10 16.09 12.63 -10.38
CA GLU A 10 14.77 12.70 -9.75
C GLU A 10 14.54 11.51 -8.80
N GLN A 11 13.76 11.74 -7.76
CA GLN A 11 13.32 10.69 -6.82
C GLN A 11 12.00 10.09 -7.26
N GLU A 12 11.65 8.91 -6.72
CA GLU A 12 10.60 8.09 -7.33
C GLU A 12 9.18 8.69 -7.26
N GLY A 13 8.97 9.64 -6.33
CA GLY A 13 7.65 10.11 -5.91
C GLY A 13 7.22 11.42 -6.56
N ASN A 14 7.77 11.77 -7.72
CA ASN A 14 7.24 12.85 -8.54
C ASN A 14 6.74 12.25 -9.87
N PRO A 15 5.41 12.06 -10.04
CA PRO A 15 4.84 11.57 -11.30
C PRO A 15 5.26 12.38 -12.52
N ASP A 16 5.49 13.69 -12.37
CA ASP A 16 5.96 14.57 -13.46
C ASP A 16 7.42 14.30 -13.86
N ALA A 17 8.17 13.64 -13.00
CA ALA A 17 9.55 13.21 -13.23
C ALA A 17 9.65 11.81 -13.87
N TRP A 18 8.53 11.15 -14.15
CA TRP A 18 8.57 9.85 -14.81
C TRP A 18 8.89 10.01 -16.30
N SER A 19 9.63 9.05 -16.85
CA SER A 19 9.77 8.93 -18.29
C SER A 19 8.47 8.41 -18.91
N ASN A 20 8.22 8.79 -20.16
CA ASN A 20 7.21 8.12 -20.96
C ASN A 20 7.53 6.63 -21.05
N VAL A 21 6.48 5.81 -21.11
CA VAL A 21 6.60 4.38 -21.31
C VAL A 21 7.33 4.12 -22.62
N SER A 22 8.49 3.47 -22.55
CA SER A 22 9.15 2.97 -23.75
C SER A 22 8.89 1.47 -23.89
N VAL A 23 8.31 1.11 -25.04
CA VAL A 23 8.21 -0.29 -25.47
C VAL A 23 9.37 -0.51 -26.42
N GLN A 24 10.48 -1.03 -25.90
CA GLN A 24 11.62 -1.43 -26.71
C GLN A 24 12.00 -2.89 -26.42
N SER A 25 12.55 -3.53 -27.44
CA SER A 25 13.29 -4.79 -27.32
C SER A 25 14.60 -4.51 -26.58
N ALA A 26 14.54 -4.23 -25.29
CA ALA A 26 15.72 -4.01 -24.48
C ALA A 26 16.27 -5.36 -23.99
N LEU A 27 17.50 -5.68 -24.38
CA LEU A 27 18.33 -6.56 -23.58
C LEU A 27 18.73 -5.77 -22.34
N CYS A 28 18.13 -6.12 -21.19
CA CYS A 28 18.64 -5.67 -19.89
C CYS A 28 20.01 -6.32 -19.68
N VAL A 29 21.05 -5.71 -20.23
CA VAL A 29 22.40 -6.02 -19.81
C VAL A 29 22.51 -5.36 -18.44
N VAL A 30 22.68 -6.15 -17.38
CA VAL A 30 23.17 -5.62 -16.11
C VAL A 30 24.51 -5.01 -16.49
N GLY A 31 24.52 -3.70 -16.68
CA GLY A 31 25.76 -3.00 -16.81
C GLY A 31 26.51 -3.33 -15.55
N ALA A 32 27.57 -4.12 -15.66
CA ALA A 32 28.76 -3.81 -14.91
C ALA A 32 29.16 -2.41 -15.39
N SER A 33 28.40 -1.39 -14.98
CA SER A 33 29.01 -0.10 -14.79
C SER A 33 30.16 -0.48 -13.88
N SER A 34 31.37 -0.27 -14.39
CA SER A 34 32.44 0.06 -13.49
C SER A 34 31.80 1.12 -12.61
N SER A 35 31.38 0.73 -11.42
CA SER A 35 31.30 1.69 -10.35
C SER A 35 32.66 2.36 -10.49
N ARG A 36 32.67 3.59 -11.01
CA ARG A 36 33.42 4.61 -10.29
C ARG A 36 32.88 4.41 -8.91
N GLU A 37 33.59 3.56 -8.18
CA GLU A 37 33.46 3.30 -6.78
C GLU A 37 33.38 4.70 -6.27
N GLU A 38 32.15 5.15 -6.00
CA GLU A 38 31.90 6.46 -5.45
C GLU A 38 32.68 6.34 -4.17
N GLN A 39 33.91 6.91 -4.18
CA GLN A 39 34.96 6.64 -3.20
C GLN A 39 34.23 6.57 -1.88
N PRO A 40 34.16 5.39 -1.22
CA PRO A 40 33.23 5.14 -0.14
C PRO A 40 33.36 6.33 0.78
N ARG A 41 32.34 7.23 0.76
CA ARG A 41 32.50 8.59 1.31
C ARG A 41 33.06 8.37 2.67
N HIS A 42 34.34 8.76 2.85
CA HIS A 42 35.17 8.29 3.95
C HIS A 42 34.31 8.40 5.19
N ARG A 43 33.81 7.25 5.67
CA ARG A 43 32.96 7.22 6.85
C ARG A 43 33.90 7.79 7.89
N THR A 44 33.64 9.02 8.31
CA THR A 44 34.39 9.61 9.40
C THR A 44 34.05 8.73 10.59
N ASP A 45 34.93 7.78 10.88
CA ASP A 45 34.82 6.77 11.95
C ASP A 45 34.73 7.41 13.35
N GLY A 46 34.60 8.74 13.44
CA GLY A 46 34.21 9.48 14.63
C GLY A 46 32.69 9.60 14.84
N ALA A 47 31.85 8.91 14.07
CA ALA A 47 30.42 8.90 14.26
C ALA A 47 30.03 8.17 15.55
N SER A 48 29.96 8.94 16.64
CA SER A 48 29.00 8.83 17.75
C SER A 48 28.47 7.41 18.04
N HIS A 49 28.90 6.84 19.17
CA HIS A 49 28.39 5.58 19.76
C HIS A 49 26.89 5.58 20.11
N LEU A 50 26.08 6.50 19.55
CA LEU A 50 24.64 6.47 19.76
C LEU A 50 24.07 5.15 19.21
N PRO A 51 23.21 4.47 19.97
CA PRO A 51 22.51 3.28 19.50
C PRO A 51 21.82 3.60 18.17
N ARG A 52 22.07 2.77 17.16
CA ARG A 52 21.39 2.92 15.87
C ARG A 52 19.88 2.80 16.08
N PRO A 53 19.07 3.64 15.43
CA PRO A 53 17.62 3.46 15.45
C PRO A 53 17.25 2.07 14.95
N LYS A 54 16.23 1.47 15.57
CA LYS A 54 15.71 0.18 15.13
C LYS A 54 14.92 0.36 13.83
N THR A 55 15.08 -0.58 12.91
CA THR A 55 14.32 -0.63 11.66
C THR A 55 13.66 -2.00 11.51
N ARG A 56 12.67 -2.10 10.63
CA ARG A 56 12.03 -3.36 10.25
C ARG A 56 11.72 -3.37 8.75
N TRP A 57 11.74 -4.55 8.14
CA TRP A 57 11.28 -4.74 6.77
C TRP A 57 9.81 -5.11 6.75
N ILE A 58 9.08 -4.51 5.81
CA ILE A 58 7.68 -4.84 5.51
C ILE A 58 7.54 -5.21 4.04
N GLU A 59 6.59 -6.09 3.77
CA GLU A 59 6.16 -6.45 2.43
C GLU A 59 4.90 -5.64 2.10
N ALA A 60 4.93 -4.92 0.99
CA ALA A 60 3.84 -4.06 0.56
C ALA A 60 3.49 -4.37 -0.90
N TYR A 61 2.20 -4.47 -1.17
CA TYR A 61 1.62 -4.77 -2.46
C TYR A 61 0.80 -3.59 -2.93
N ARG A 62 1.02 -3.19 -4.18
CA ARG A 62 0.30 -2.09 -4.82
C ARG A 62 -0.33 -2.59 -6.11
N ALA A 63 -1.63 -2.34 -6.25
CA ALA A 63 -2.35 -2.53 -7.50
C ALA A 63 -2.54 -1.17 -8.17
N VAL A 64 -2.31 -1.06 -9.47
CA VAL A 64 -2.69 0.13 -10.26
C VAL A 64 -4.07 -0.12 -10.83
N THR A 65 -5.07 0.57 -10.30
CA THR A 65 -6.46 0.41 -10.72
C THR A 65 -6.82 1.45 -11.78
N ALA A 66 -7.91 1.22 -12.52
CA ALA A 66 -8.43 2.19 -13.48
C ALA A 66 -8.84 3.53 -12.83
N MET A 67 -9.00 3.57 -11.50
CA MET A 67 -9.25 4.81 -10.75
C MET A 67 -7.98 5.66 -10.56
N ASP A 68 -6.80 5.08 -10.73
CA ASP A 68 -5.52 5.74 -10.41
C ASP A 68 -4.93 6.53 -11.58
N VAL A 69 -5.31 6.27 -12.85
CA VAL A 69 -4.54 6.81 -13.99
C VAL A 69 -5.37 7.16 -15.24
N THR A 70 -5.07 8.34 -15.79
CA THR A 70 -5.31 8.73 -17.19
C THR A 70 -4.19 8.17 -18.08
N GLY A 71 -4.41 7.06 -18.80
CA GLY A 71 -3.62 6.70 -20.00
C GLY A 71 -2.60 5.54 -19.90
N ASP A 72 -2.01 5.26 -18.72
CA ASP A 72 -0.92 4.26 -18.57
C ASP A 72 -1.19 3.21 -17.46
N ALA A 73 -2.45 2.87 -17.19
CA ALA A 73 -2.88 2.03 -16.07
C ALA A 73 -2.34 0.58 -16.05
N TYR A 74 -1.56 0.17 -17.06
CA TYR A 74 -1.10 -1.21 -17.27
C TYR A 74 0.32 -1.48 -16.78
N LEU A 75 0.98 -0.49 -16.17
CA LEU A 75 2.36 -0.61 -15.70
C LEU A 75 2.48 -0.59 -14.19
N PRO A 76 3.49 -1.30 -13.62
CA PRO A 76 3.87 -1.11 -12.23
C PRO A 76 4.07 0.38 -11.94
N ASP A 77 3.57 0.79 -10.78
CA ASP A 77 3.72 2.14 -10.27
C ASP A 77 4.44 2.13 -8.92
N PHE A 78 5.18 3.18 -8.62
CA PHE A 78 6.02 3.34 -7.46
C PHE A 78 5.22 3.37 -6.15
N LEU A 79 5.94 3.10 -5.06
CA LEU A 79 5.33 2.98 -3.75
C LEU A 79 5.09 4.34 -3.08
N ASP A 80 5.90 5.35 -3.38
CA ASP A 80 5.77 6.68 -2.78
C ASP A 80 4.54 7.44 -3.22
N GLN A 81 3.95 8.14 -2.26
CA GLN A 81 2.69 8.86 -2.37
C GLN A 81 1.56 8.01 -2.96
N HIS A 82 1.57 6.73 -2.65
CA HIS A 82 0.51 5.79 -3.01
C HIS A 82 0.06 4.96 -1.82
N ASN A 83 -1.18 4.50 -1.92
CA ASN A 83 -1.73 3.50 -1.03
C ASN A 83 -1.22 2.13 -1.47
N ALA A 84 -0.78 1.33 -0.50
CA ALA A 84 -0.45 -0.08 -0.67
C ALA A 84 -1.06 -0.88 0.47
N GLY A 85 -0.89 -2.19 0.46
CA GLY A 85 -1.23 -3.03 1.62
C GLY A 85 -0.37 -4.26 1.72
N ASP A 86 -0.44 -4.98 2.83
CA ASP A 86 0.01 -6.37 2.82
C ASP A 86 -0.94 -7.23 1.97
N MET A 87 -0.62 -8.51 1.77
CA MET A 87 -1.40 -9.36 0.86
C MET A 87 -2.90 -9.39 1.20
N PRO A 88 -3.32 -9.62 2.47
CA PRO A 88 -4.74 -9.54 2.81
C PRO A 88 -5.33 -8.14 2.61
N GLY A 89 -4.58 -7.08 2.97
CA GLY A 89 -5.04 -5.70 2.87
C GLY A 89 -5.29 -5.26 1.42
N VAL A 90 -4.38 -5.57 0.50
CA VAL A 90 -4.51 -5.20 -0.91
C VAL A 90 -5.59 -6.01 -1.63
N MET A 91 -5.81 -7.26 -1.21
CA MET A 91 -6.56 -8.22 -2.03
C MET A 91 -8.01 -7.85 -2.24
N GLY A 92 -8.70 -7.32 -1.23
CA GLY A 92 -10.09 -6.94 -1.42
C GLY A 92 -10.24 -5.73 -2.38
N MET A 93 -9.26 -4.83 -2.43
CA MET A 93 -9.24 -3.75 -3.45
C MET A 93 -8.98 -4.31 -4.85
N VAL A 94 -8.05 -5.26 -4.97
CA VAL A 94 -7.76 -5.95 -6.23
C VAL A 94 -9.00 -6.70 -6.72
N ALA A 95 -9.71 -7.42 -5.86
CA ALA A 95 -10.92 -8.12 -6.24
C ALA A 95 -12.00 -7.17 -6.77
N LEU A 96 -12.18 -6.01 -6.13
CA LEU A 96 -13.09 -4.95 -6.59
C LEU A 96 -12.68 -4.41 -7.97
N ALA A 97 -11.39 -4.11 -8.16
CA ALA A 97 -10.89 -3.57 -9.42
C ALA A 97 -10.89 -4.59 -10.56
N ALA A 98 -10.59 -5.87 -10.26
CA ALA A 98 -10.53 -6.97 -11.22
C ALA A 98 -11.88 -7.27 -11.87
N ALA A 99 -12.98 -6.95 -11.19
CA ALA A 99 -14.33 -7.03 -11.75
C ALA A 99 -14.60 -5.92 -12.80
N ALA A 100 -13.86 -4.80 -12.75
CA ALA A 100 -14.11 -3.62 -13.57
C ALA A 100 -13.20 -3.50 -14.79
N SER A 101 -11.88 -3.66 -14.65
CA SER A 101 -10.93 -3.31 -15.72
C SER A 101 -9.57 -4.03 -15.66
N PRO A 102 -9.34 -5.09 -16.46
CA PRO A 102 -8.01 -5.65 -16.73
C PRO A 102 -7.25 -4.92 -17.87
N PRO A 103 -5.90 -5.02 -17.97
CA PRO A 103 -4.96 -5.63 -17.01
C PRO A 103 -4.59 -4.75 -15.81
N ILE A 104 -4.52 -5.35 -14.61
CA ILE A 104 -4.08 -4.67 -13.38
C ILE A 104 -2.71 -5.23 -12.97
N PRO A 105 -1.64 -4.42 -12.95
CA PRO A 105 -0.37 -4.85 -12.39
C PRO A 105 -0.47 -4.84 -10.86
N LEU A 106 -0.17 -5.97 -10.23
CA LEU A 106 -0.01 -6.11 -8.79
C LEU A 106 1.48 -6.27 -8.48
N THR A 107 2.06 -5.26 -7.85
CA THR A 107 3.50 -5.18 -7.61
C THR A 107 3.82 -5.34 -6.13
N ARG A 108 4.72 -6.27 -5.82
CA ARG A 108 5.31 -6.53 -4.52
C ARG A 108 6.58 -5.68 -4.36
N TYR A 109 6.58 -4.89 -3.30
CA TYR A 109 7.68 -4.09 -2.79
C TYR A 109 8.15 -4.63 -1.44
N CYS A 110 9.45 -4.50 -1.19
CA CYS A 110 10.01 -4.60 0.15
C CYS A 110 10.41 -3.21 0.60
N ALA A 111 9.92 -2.76 1.75
CA ALA A 111 10.29 -1.47 2.33
C ALA A 111 10.91 -1.65 3.71
N GLU A 112 12.04 -1.00 3.96
CA GLU A 112 12.60 -0.88 5.31
C GLU A 112 12.05 0.40 5.93
N VAL A 113 11.46 0.28 7.11
CA VAL A 113 10.83 1.40 7.84
C VAL A 113 11.46 1.55 9.21
N LEU A 114 11.55 2.79 9.67
CA LEU A 114 12.01 3.13 11.01
C LEU A 114 11.01 2.62 12.04
N ASP A 115 11.50 1.87 13.03
CA ASP A 115 10.68 1.30 14.09
C ASP A 115 10.63 2.26 15.29
N VAL A 116 9.79 3.28 15.19
CA VAL A 116 9.62 4.32 16.21
C VAL A 116 8.18 4.44 16.63
N GLN A 117 7.94 4.62 17.94
CA GLN A 117 6.63 5.06 18.40
C GLN A 117 6.43 6.50 17.95
N VAL A 118 5.45 6.72 17.08
CA VAL A 118 5.14 8.06 16.60
C VAL A 118 4.30 8.76 17.68
N PRO A 119 4.81 9.82 18.34
CA PRO A 119 4.08 10.49 19.40
C PRO A 119 2.84 11.18 18.84
N ASP A 120 1.79 11.25 19.67
CA ASP A 120 0.54 11.95 19.36
C ASP A 120 -0.21 11.45 18.11
N VAL A 121 0.13 10.24 17.67
CA VAL A 121 -0.57 9.53 16.60
C VAL A 121 -1.48 8.47 17.21
N ILE A 122 -2.79 8.71 17.07
CA ILE A 122 -3.82 7.75 17.41
C ILE A 122 -4.16 6.96 16.14
N THR A 123 -3.50 5.82 15.96
CA THR A 123 -3.98 4.83 15.00
C THR A 123 -5.12 4.02 15.61
N ALA A 124 -5.92 3.35 14.78
CA ALA A 124 -6.94 2.43 15.25
C ALA A 124 -6.37 1.02 15.39
N THR A 125 -6.72 0.35 16.48
CA THR A 125 -6.77 -1.11 16.51
C THR A 125 -7.91 -1.59 15.61
N VAL A 126 -7.94 -2.90 15.38
CA VAL A 126 -8.99 -3.59 14.64
C VAL A 126 -10.41 -3.41 15.17
N ASP A 127 -10.54 -3.20 16.48
CA ASP A 127 -11.80 -2.94 17.16
C ASP A 127 -12.07 -1.43 17.33
N GLY A 128 -11.31 -0.59 16.62
CA GLY A 128 -11.52 0.85 16.56
C GLY A 128 -11.02 1.62 17.78
N ARG A 129 -10.22 1.00 18.65
CA ARG A 129 -9.63 1.66 19.81
C ARG A 129 -8.35 2.41 19.41
N PRO A 130 -8.11 3.58 20.00
CA PRO A 130 -6.82 4.27 19.91
C PRO A 130 -5.65 3.39 20.32
N GLN A 131 -4.57 3.38 19.52
CA GLN A 131 -3.28 2.79 19.90
C GLN A 131 -2.10 3.61 19.39
N THR A 132 -1.05 3.67 20.22
CA THR A 132 0.29 4.07 19.79
C THR A 132 0.88 2.95 18.93
N ALA A 133 1.31 3.27 17.72
CA ALA A 133 1.85 2.29 16.78
C ALA A 133 3.26 2.70 16.32
N PRO A 134 4.07 1.74 15.80
CA PRO A 134 5.34 2.04 15.17
C PRO A 134 5.19 2.74 13.79
N PHE A 135 3.98 3.16 13.45
CA PHE A 135 3.58 3.76 12.17
C PHE A 135 2.80 5.03 12.46
N ALA A 136 2.82 5.98 11.51
CA ALA A 136 1.95 7.14 11.56
C ALA A 136 0.49 6.74 11.26
N ASN A 137 -0.40 7.73 11.36
CA ASN A 137 -1.74 7.58 10.80
C ASN A 137 -1.62 7.37 9.30
N PHE A 138 -2.38 6.42 8.79
CA PHE A 138 -2.46 6.23 7.34
C PHE A 138 -3.05 7.50 6.71
N ALA A 139 -2.32 8.05 5.74
CA ALA A 139 -2.76 9.15 4.90
C ALA A 139 -3.17 8.57 3.55
N SER A 140 -4.42 8.79 3.15
CA SER A 140 -4.89 8.29 1.87
C SER A 140 -4.23 9.09 0.75
N CYS A 141 -3.45 8.41 -0.07
CA CYS A 141 -2.71 9.02 -1.16
C CYS A 141 -3.41 8.75 -2.49
N ASN A 142 -3.76 9.83 -3.19
CA ASN A 142 -4.35 9.78 -4.52
C ASN A 142 -3.55 10.71 -5.44
N GLN A 143 -3.09 10.18 -6.59
CA GLN A 143 -2.34 10.93 -7.60
C GLN A 143 -1.15 11.72 -7.02
N GLY A 144 -0.33 11.09 -6.17
CA GLY A 144 0.83 11.76 -5.56
C GLY A 144 0.48 12.67 -4.37
N ILE A 145 -0.80 12.85 -4.01
CA ILE A 145 -1.19 13.73 -2.90
C ILE A 145 -1.76 12.88 -1.77
N CYS A 146 -0.97 12.76 -0.69
CA CYS A 146 -1.42 12.15 0.55
C CYS A 146 -2.17 13.16 1.41
N ARG A 147 -3.38 12.81 1.82
CA ARG A 147 -4.21 13.59 2.73
C ARG A 147 -4.63 12.74 3.91
N CYS A 148 -5.16 13.37 4.95
CA CYS A 148 -5.81 12.67 6.04
C CYS A 148 -6.75 11.57 5.50
N MET A 149 -6.68 10.39 6.13
CA MET A 149 -7.49 9.21 5.77
C MET A 149 -8.92 9.61 5.45
N HIS A 150 -9.35 9.34 4.21
CA HIS A 150 -10.69 9.67 3.79
C HIS A 150 -11.71 8.72 4.43
N GLN A 151 -12.97 9.11 4.37
CA GLN A 151 -14.01 8.43 5.14
C GLN A 151 -14.19 6.94 4.79
N VAL A 152 -14.08 6.59 3.50
CA VAL A 152 -14.18 5.19 3.05
C VAL A 152 -13.09 4.33 3.71
N ASP A 153 -11.83 4.78 3.70
CA ASP A 153 -10.72 4.10 4.38
C ASP A 153 -10.92 3.97 5.90
N ARG A 154 -11.50 4.99 6.55
CA ARG A 154 -11.85 4.92 7.98
C ARG A 154 -12.91 3.87 8.26
N THR A 155 -13.84 3.69 7.33
CA THR A 155 -14.90 2.69 7.43
C THR A 155 -14.34 1.29 7.25
N ILE A 156 -13.45 1.11 6.27
CA ILE A 156 -12.75 -0.15 6.02
C ILE A 156 -11.87 -0.54 7.21
N SER A 157 -11.18 0.44 7.82
CA SER A 157 -10.44 0.25 9.08
C SER A 157 -11.32 0.18 10.34
N ARG A 158 -12.65 0.18 10.19
CA ARG A 158 -13.66 -0.01 11.25
C ARG A 158 -13.57 0.97 12.40
N LEU A 159 -13.19 2.21 12.09
CA LEU A 159 -13.19 3.27 13.08
C LEU A 159 -14.62 3.51 13.59
N PRO A 160 -14.84 3.77 14.90
CA PRO A 160 -16.19 3.97 15.42
C PRO A 160 -16.94 5.11 14.72
N ALA A 161 -18.25 4.95 14.50
CA ALA A 161 -19.06 5.93 13.77
C ALA A 161 -18.90 7.36 14.30
N GLN A 162 -18.88 7.54 15.62
CA GLN A 162 -18.72 8.86 16.22
C GLN A 162 -17.37 9.49 15.86
N GLN A 163 -16.27 8.74 15.94
CA GLN A 163 -14.95 9.23 15.58
C GLN A 163 -14.88 9.63 14.09
N ILE A 164 -15.49 8.85 13.20
CA ILE A 164 -15.58 9.21 11.78
C ILE A 164 -16.36 10.52 11.61
N ARG A 165 -17.50 10.68 12.30
CA ARG A 165 -18.28 11.94 12.25
C ARG A 165 -17.46 13.13 12.73
N ASP A 166 -16.75 12.98 13.85
CA ASP A 166 -15.97 14.08 14.43
C ASP A 166 -14.83 14.50 13.48
N MET A 167 -14.13 13.56 12.85
CA MET A 167 -13.02 13.85 11.95
C MET A 167 -13.44 14.27 10.53
N CYS A 168 -14.55 13.75 10.02
CA CYS A 168 -14.93 13.96 8.61
C CYS A 168 -16.07 14.98 8.44
N LEU A 169 -16.90 15.20 9.46
CA LEU A 169 -18.09 16.06 9.40
C LEU A 169 -18.03 17.24 10.38
N GLY A 170 -17.08 17.24 11.32
CA GLY A 170 -17.03 18.21 12.43
C GLY A 170 -16.69 19.65 12.03
N ASN A 171 -16.10 19.89 10.85
CA ASN A 171 -15.62 21.21 10.46
C ASN A 171 -16.24 21.69 9.12
N PRO A 172 -17.18 22.65 9.17
CA PRO A 172 -17.73 23.27 7.97
C PRO A 172 -16.72 24.24 7.29
N PRO A 173 -16.83 24.43 5.96
CA PRO A 173 -17.76 23.76 5.06
C PRO A 173 -17.21 22.38 4.67
N VAL A 174 -17.96 21.32 5.04
CA VAL A 174 -17.74 19.98 4.51
C VAL A 174 -17.99 20.09 3.01
N ASP A 175 -16.93 20.00 2.21
CA ASP A 175 -17.07 19.84 0.77
C ASP A 175 -17.81 18.51 0.57
N ARG A 176 -19.12 18.59 0.31
CA ARG A 176 -20.00 17.41 0.19
C ARG A 176 -19.60 16.51 -0.97
N ASN A 177 -18.74 16.99 -1.87
CA ASN A 177 -18.20 16.22 -2.98
C ASN A 177 -16.86 15.55 -2.63
N ASN A 178 -16.34 15.78 -1.42
CA ASN A 178 -15.01 15.34 -1.03
C ASN A 178 -15.08 14.52 0.26
N ASN A 179 -14.80 13.22 0.16
CA ASN A 179 -14.74 12.31 1.30
C ASN A 179 -13.51 12.51 2.19
N THR A 180 -12.74 13.58 1.98
CA THR A 180 -11.54 13.90 2.75
C THR A 180 -11.92 14.28 4.18
N CYS A 181 -11.34 13.61 5.16
CA CYS A 181 -11.49 13.96 6.57
C CYS A 181 -10.41 14.97 6.98
N GLN A 182 -10.57 15.58 8.15
CA GLN A 182 -9.56 16.44 8.76
C GLN A 182 -8.88 15.71 9.91
N CYS A 183 -7.55 15.68 9.87
CA CYS A 183 -6.75 15.09 10.93
C CYS A 183 -6.19 16.21 11.81
N PRO A 184 -5.86 15.93 13.07
CA PRO A 184 -5.12 16.88 13.89
C PRO A 184 -3.80 17.28 13.18
N PRO A 185 -3.37 18.56 13.25
CA PRO A 185 -2.14 19.01 12.56
C PRO A 185 -0.90 18.17 12.87
N ALA A 186 -0.75 17.71 14.12
CA ALA A 186 0.33 16.82 14.52
C ALA A 186 0.29 15.49 13.75
N SER A 187 -0.90 14.90 13.56
CA SER A 187 -1.06 13.68 12.78
C SER A 187 -0.66 13.90 11.32
N ASP A 188 -1.05 15.02 10.71
CA ASP A 188 -0.69 15.33 9.32
C ASP A 188 0.82 15.51 9.16
N GLU A 189 1.47 16.24 10.07
CA GLU A 189 2.92 16.43 10.07
C GLU A 189 3.66 15.09 10.18
N ARG A 190 3.20 14.20 11.06
CA ARG A 190 3.78 12.86 11.21
C ARG A 190 3.53 11.98 9.98
N SER A 191 2.34 12.03 9.40
CA SER A 191 1.97 11.24 8.22
C SER A 191 2.66 11.73 6.95
N ALA A 192 3.18 12.96 6.93
CA ALA A 192 4.05 13.47 5.87
C ALA A 192 5.50 12.95 5.97
N ARG A 193 5.87 12.32 7.10
CA ARG A 193 7.24 11.90 7.38
C ARG A 193 7.39 10.41 7.67
N TYR A 194 6.42 9.73 8.24
CA TYR A 194 6.52 8.32 8.61
C TYR A 194 5.53 7.49 7.82
N VAL A 195 5.87 6.22 7.55
CA VAL A 195 4.93 5.29 6.91
C VAL A 195 3.70 5.17 7.79
N GLY A 196 2.53 5.41 7.19
CA GLY A 196 1.25 5.29 7.86
C GLY A 196 0.72 3.87 7.74
N ARG A 197 -0.11 3.44 8.70
CA ARG A 197 -0.73 2.11 8.68
C ARG A 197 -2.18 2.14 9.15
N ALA A 198 -3.03 1.39 8.48
CA ALA A 198 -4.42 1.15 8.88
C ALA A 198 -4.73 -0.34 8.84
N PRO A 199 -5.38 -0.91 9.88
CA PRO A 199 -5.82 -2.30 9.82
C PRO A 199 -6.93 -2.47 8.77
N VAL A 200 -6.93 -3.61 8.08
CA VAL A 200 -7.94 -4.00 7.09
C VAL A 200 -8.44 -5.41 7.44
N PRO A 201 -9.57 -5.51 8.14
CA PRO A 201 -10.17 -6.80 8.45
C PRO A 201 -10.85 -7.36 7.22
N LEU A 202 -10.73 -8.66 6.99
CA LEU A 202 -11.46 -9.35 5.92
C LEU A 202 -12.62 -10.20 6.47
N PRO A 203 -13.76 -10.23 5.75
CA PRO A 203 -14.02 -9.39 4.59
C PRO A 203 -14.19 -7.93 5.02
N PHE A 204 -13.70 -7.00 4.21
CA PHE A 204 -13.98 -5.59 4.48
C PHE A 204 -15.40 -5.26 4.02
N PHE A 205 -15.94 -4.24 4.67
CA PHE A 205 -17.24 -3.67 4.34
C PHE A 205 -17.02 -2.22 3.95
N VAL A 206 -17.32 -1.88 2.71
CA VAL A 206 -17.34 -0.49 2.25
C VAL A 206 -18.74 0.03 2.47
N VAL A 207 -18.94 0.84 3.52
CA VAL A 207 -20.16 1.66 3.61
C VAL A 207 -19.94 2.85 2.70
N GLY A 208 -20.70 2.93 1.63
CA GLY A 208 -20.51 3.91 0.57
C GLY A 208 -21.82 4.49 0.11
N THR A 209 -22.34 5.49 0.82
CA THR A 209 -22.93 6.59 0.06
C THR A 209 -21.83 7.60 -0.21
N LEU A 210 -21.21 7.52 -1.40
CA LEU A 210 -20.57 8.65 -2.08
C LEU A 210 -21.62 9.72 -2.48
N VAL A 211 -22.75 9.76 -1.76
CA VAL A 211 -23.96 10.49 -2.08
C VAL A 211 -24.08 11.61 -1.04
N PRO A 212 -24.45 12.84 -1.42
CA PRO A 212 -24.46 14.02 -0.54
C PRO A 212 -25.45 14.01 0.63
N GLU A 213 -26.09 12.87 0.94
CA GLU A 213 -27.09 12.77 2.00
C GLU A 213 -26.46 12.65 3.40
N ALA A 214 -27.25 12.96 4.43
CA ALA A 214 -26.81 12.84 5.82
C ALA A 214 -26.43 11.38 6.10
N TRP A 215 -25.12 11.16 6.29
CA TRP A 215 -24.51 9.85 6.43
C TRP A 215 -25.18 9.06 7.56
N LYS A 216 -25.72 7.89 7.23
CA LYS A 216 -26.28 6.93 8.19
C LYS A 216 -25.44 5.67 8.16
N PHE A 217 -24.65 5.47 9.20
CA PHE A 217 -24.06 4.17 9.46
C PHE A 217 -25.19 3.16 9.71
N PRO A 218 -25.06 1.91 9.23
CA PRO A 218 -26.04 0.87 9.54
C PRO A 218 -26.10 0.65 11.06
N ALA A 219 -27.27 0.22 11.55
CA ALA A 219 -27.43 -0.14 12.95
C ALA A 219 -26.43 -1.25 13.32
N GLY A 220 -25.67 -1.05 14.40
CA GLY A 220 -24.64 -2.00 14.83
C GLY A 220 -23.28 -1.85 14.12
N TYR A 221 -23.00 -0.71 13.48
CA TYR A 221 -21.65 -0.37 13.00
C TYR A 221 -20.72 0.09 14.15
N PRO A 222 -19.41 -0.25 14.11
CA PRO A 222 -18.82 -1.25 13.21
C PRO A 222 -19.34 -2.65 13.55
N PRO A 223 -19.42 -3.59 12.59
CA PRO A 223 -19.89 -4.94 12.87
C PRO A 223 -19.09 -5.61 13.99
N SER A 224 -19.47 -6.80 14.46
CA SER A 224 -18.67 -7.54 15.43
C SER A 224 -17.30 -7.92 14.86
N PHE A 225 -16.25 -7.72 15.64
CA PHE A 225 -14.87 -8.01 15.23
C PHE A 225 -14.71 -9.49 14.86
N ARG A 226 -14.00 -9.75 13.75
CA ARG A 226 -13.59 -11.10 13.34
C ARG A 226 -12.06 -11.11 13.30
N PRO A 227 -11.40 -12.03 14.03
CA PRO A 227 -9.96 -11.95 14.25
C PRO A 227 -9.12 -12.15 13.00
N GLU A 228 -9.55 -12.97 12.02
CA GLU A 228 -8.72 -13.33 10.86
C GLU A 228 -9.52 -13.66 9.59
N PRO A 229 -8.96 -13.43 8.38
CA PRO A 229 -7.64 -12.84 8.16
C PRO A 229 -7.72 -11.31 8.26
N MET A 230 -6.63 -10.72 8.70
CA MET A 230 -6.46 -9.28 8.79
C MET A 230 -5.23 -8.89 7.99
N GLY A 231 -5.39 -7.83 7.21
CA GLY A 231 -4.29 -7.14 6.57
C GLY A 231 -4.10 -5.74 7.11
N ASN A 232 -3.28 -5.00 6.41
CA ASN A 232 -2.97 -3.60 6.65
C ASN A 232 -2.91 -2.87 5.33
N TRP A 233 -3.38 -1.64 5.32
CA TRP A 233 -2.98 -0.66 4.34
C TRP A 233 -1.84 0.18 4.85
N TYR A 234 -1.02 0.64 3.91
CA TYR A 234 0.16 1.44 4.14
C TYR A 234 0.13 2.68 3.26
N SER A 235 0.60 3.80 3.82
CA SER A 235 0.82 5.04 3.08
C SER A 235 2.29 5.42 3.18
N PHE A 236 2.95 5.64 2.04
CA PHE A 236 4.39 5.88 1.97
C PHE A 236 4.68 7.34 1.56
N PRO A 237 4.85 8.27 2.50
CA PRO A 237 5.02 9.68 2.15
C PRO A 237 6.42 9.96 1.60
N THR A 238 6.51 10.68 0.47
CA THR A 238 7.79 11.10 -0.12
C THR A 238 8.65 11.90 0.86
N GLY A 239 8.04 12.71 1.74
CA GLY A 239 8.77 13.51 2.74
C GLY A 239 9.58 12.70 3.75
N GLY A 240 9.28 11.41 3.90
CA GLY A 240 10.03 10.46 4.74
C GLY A 240 11.04 9.58 4.00
N ARG A 241 11.02 9.60 2.66
CA ARG A 241 11.77 8.66 1.85
C ARG A 241 13.28 8.90 1.94
N CYS A 242 14.04 7.84 2.14
CA CYS A 242 15.49 7.88 2.11
C CYS A 242 16.00 7.94 0.67
N PRO A 243 17.09 8.69 0.40
CA PRO A 243 17.84 8.54 -0.83
C PRO A 243 18.33 7.11 -1.01
N LEU A 244 18.56 6.69 -2.26
CA LEU A 244 19.11 5.37 -2.56
C LEU A 244 20.42 5.12 -1.79
N GLY A 245 20.49 3.99 -1.10
CA GLY A 245 21.65 3.59 -0.30
C GLY A 245 21.72 4.21 1.11
N VAL A 246 20.84 5.16 1.44
CA VAL A 246 20.74 5.74 2.79
C VAL A 246 19.74 4.94 3.63
N ARG A 247 20.14 4.53 4.83
CA ARG A 247 19.28 3.73 5.70
C ARG A 247 18.27 4.59 6.45
N PRO A 248 17.07 4.07 6.78
CA PRO A 248 16.13 4.75 7.67
C PRO A 248 16.79 5.13 9.00
N GLY A 249 16.55 6.35 9.45
CA GLY A 249 17.19 6.94 10.63
C GLY A 249 18.48 7.71 10.34
N GLU A 250 19.07 7.57 9.15
CA GLU A 250 20.16 8.42 8.68
C GLU A 250 19.59 9.65 7.93
N GLY A 251 20.19 10.83 8.10
CA GLY A 251 19.78 12.02 7.34
C GLY A 251 18.31 12.44 7.50
N ASN A 252 17.68 12.14 8.64
CA ASN A 252 16.26 12.41 8.94
C ASN A 252 15.23 11.70 8.05
N CYS A 253 15.64 10.71 7.24
CA CYS A 253 14.68 9.87 6.51
C CYS A 253 14.17 8.73 7.40
N THR A 254 13.01 8.16 7.06
CA THR A 254 12.27 7.22 7.91
C THR A 254 11.91 5.92 7.20
N TRP A 255 12.04 5.84 5.88
CA TRP A 255 11.82 4.60 5.15
C TRP A 255 12.55 4.57 3.80
N GLN A 256 12.88 3.39 3.32
CA GLN A 256 13.43 3.15 1.99
C GLN A 256 12.78 1.93 1.33
N VAL A 257 12.82 1.88 0.01
CA VAL A 257 12.39 0.73 -0.79
C VAL A 257 13.61 -0.08 -1.23
N SER A 258 13.47 -1.41 -1.23
CA SER A 258 14.43 -2.32 -1.85
C SER A 258 14.55 -1.99 -3.35
N PRO A 259 15.76 -2.05 -3.95
CA PRO A 259 15.92 -1.80 -5.38
C PRO A 259 15.20 -2.82 -6.29
N LEU A 260 14.69 -3.91 -5.72
CA LEU A 260 13.97 -4.96 -6.45
C LEU A 260 12.49 -4.95 -6.07
N ALA A 261 11.64 -4.90 -7.10
CA ALA A 261 10.20 -5.13 -7.02
C ALA A 261 9.81 -6.26 -7.98
N HIS A 262 8.71 -6.95 -7.67
CA HIS A 262 8.22 -8.06 -8.47
C HIS A 262 6.76 -7.79 -8.83
N THR A 263 6.37 -8.04 -10.08
CA THR A 263 5.00 -7.79 -10.53
C THR A 263 4.37 -9.07 -11.06
N VAL A 264 3.12 -9.30 -10.69
CA VAL A 264 2.22 -10.25 -11.36
C VAL A 264 1.05 -9.45 -11.93
N TYR A 265 0.48 -9.91 -13.04
CA TYR A 265 -0.71 -9.28 -13.61
C TYR A 265 -1.95 -10.01 -13.12
N VAL A 266 -2.96 -9.26 -12.71
CA VAL A 266 -4.24 -9.83 -12.23
C VAL A 266 -4.91 -10.69 -13.31
N ASP A 267 -4.69 -10.40 -14.59
CA ASP A 267 -5.18 -11.23 -15.71
C ASP A 267 -4.60 -12.63 -15.70
N ASP A 268 -3.32 -12.77 -15.34
CA ASP A 268 -2.69 -14.07 -15.17
C ASP A 268 -3.29 -14.81 -13.97
N LEU A 269 -3.60 -14.07 -12.90
CA LEU A 269 -4.29 -14.64 -11.73
C LEU A 269 -5.70 -15.13 -12.13
N ILE A 270 -6.47 -14.34 -12.89
CA ILE A 270 -7.79 -14.72 -13.40
C ILE A 270 -7.70 -15.98 -14.26
N ARG A 271 -6.74 -16.06 -15.19
CA ARG A 271 -6.46 -17.28 -15.96
C ARG A 271 -6.08 -18.47 -15.08
N SER A 272 -5.45 -18.21 -13.94
CA SER A 272 -5.07 -19.21 -12.94
C SER A 272 -6.18 -19.50 -11.92
N GLY A 273 -7.39 -18.97 -12.14
CA GLY A 273 -8.59 -19.26 -11.37
C GLY A 273 -8.92 -18.24 -10.29
N PHE A 274 -8.35 -17.04 -10.29
CA PHE A 274 -8.71 -15.96 -9.36
C PHE A 274 -10.21 -15.67 -9.46
N ASN A 275 -10.88 -15.64 -8.31
CA ASN A 275 -12.31 -15.40 -8.24
C ASN A 275 -12.58 -13.90 -8.35
N ASN A 276 -12.83 -13.44 -9.57
CA ASN A 276 -13.31 -12.09 -9.89
C ASN A 276 -14.82 -12.05 -10.17
N SER A 277 -15.56 -13.12 -9.83
CA SER A 277 -16.99 -13.17 -10.09
C SER A 277 -17.74 -12.16 -9.23
N PRO A 278 -18.91 -11.66 -9.67
CA PRO A 278 -19.78 -10.85 -8.82
C PRO A 278 -20.19 -11.54 -7.52
N SER A 279 -20.04 -12.87 -7.40
CA SER A 279 -20.32 -13.57 -6.14
C SER A 279 -19.22 -13.37 -5.08
N ALA A 280 -18.01 -12.99 -5.50
CA ALA A 280 -16.93 -12.62 -4.59
C ALA A 280 -17.16 -11.26 -3.91
N LEU A 281 -18.11 -10.46 -4.40
CA LEU A 281 -18.43 -9.12 -3.89
C LEU A 281 -19.95 -8.93 -3.86
N LYS A 282 -20.53 -8.83 -2.67
CA LYS A 282 -21.95 -8.50 -2.52
C LYS A 282 -22.12 -6.99 -2.59
N PHE A 283 -22.76 -6.53 -3.66
CA PHE A 283 -23.16 -5.14 -3.83
C PHE A 283 -24.56 -4.94 -3.26
N PHE A 284 -24.70 -4.04 -2.29
CA PHE A 284 -25.98 -3.61 -1.74
C PHE A 284 -26.38 -2.32 -2.44
N MET A 285 -27.45 -2.36 -3.24
CA MET A 285 -27.89 -1.23 -4.06
C MET A 285 -29.02 -0.45 -3.36
N ASN A 286 -29.00 0.87 -3.50
CA ASN A 286 -30.09 1.76 -3.13
C ASN A 286 -31.28 1.49 -4.03
N LYS A 287 -32.39 1.06 -3.43
CA LYS A 287 -33.60 0.73 -4.19
C LYS A 287 -34.23 1.94 -4.87
N THR A 288 -33.95 3.15 -4.41
CA THR A 288 -34.59 4.40 -4.89
C THR A 288 -33.88 4.97 -6.11
N ASN A 289 -32.54 4.95 -6.15
CA ASN A 289 -31.76 5.55 -7.25
C ASN A 289 -30.76 4.59 -7.91
N GLY A 290 -30.72 3.32 -7.49
CA GLY A 290 -29.82 2.31 -8.03
C GLY A 290 -28.34 2.52 -7.70
N ALA A 291 -27.98 3.43 -6.79
CA ALA A 291 -26.58 3.62 -6.40
C ALA A 291 -26.09 2.45 -5.54
N VAL A 292 -24.84 2.01 -5.71
CA VAL A 292 -24.21 1.08 -4.74
C VAL A 292 -24.13 1.80 -3.39
N ILE A 293 -24.73 1.23 -2.36
CA ILE A 293 -24.67 1.70 -0.97
C ILE A 293 -23.56 0.99 -0.23
N ASP A 294 -23.45 -0.33 -0.37
CA ASP A 294 -22.43 -1.08 0.35
C ASP A 294 -21.78 -2.15 -0.52
N VAL A 295 -20.53 -2.47 -0.21
CA VAL A 295 -19.81 -3.60 -0.79
C VAL A 295 -19.26 -4.46 0.33
N GLU A 296 -19.62 -5.76 0.32
CA GLU A 296 -19.07 -6.77 1.23
C GLU A 296 -18.30 -7.81 0.41
N ALA A 297 -17.04 -8.04 0.75
CA ALA A 297 -16.28 -9.12 0.13
C ALA A 297 -16.73 -10.51 0.66
N ASP A 298 -16.75 -11.53 -0.18
CA ASP A 298 -16.93 -12.90 0.29
C ASP A 298 -15.63 -13.42 0.92
N PHE A 299 -15.72 -13.87 2.17
CA PHE A 299 -14.56 -14.31 2.94
C PHE A 299 -13.79 -15.46 2.28
N ASN A 300 -14.50 -16.48 1.81
CA ASN A 300 -13.86 -17.66 1.23
C ASN A 300 -13.21 -17.32 -0.12
N ALA A 301 -13.88 -16.49 -0.92
CA ALA A 301 -13.30 -15.97 -2.15
C ALA A 301 -12.02 -15.15 -1.86
N MET A 302 -12.02 -14.31 -0.83
CA MET A 302 -10.83 -13.52 -0.46
C MET A 302 -9.67 -14.41 -0.01
N ILE A 303 -9.91 -15.38 0.88
CA ILE A 303 -8.89 -16.36 1.30
C ILE A 303 -8.31 -17.11 0.10
N TYR A 304 -9.17 -17.56 -0.80
CA TYR A 304 -8.74 -18.25 -2.01
C TYR A 304 -7.87 -17.35 -2.90
N ASN A 305 -8.30 -16.11 -3.15
CA ASN A 305 -7.56 -15.14 -3.96
C ASN A 305 -6.21 -14.77 -3.33
N ILE A 306 -6.14 -14.61 -1.99
CA ILE A 306 -4.90 -14.40 -1.24
C ILE A 306 -3.94 -15.55 -1.50
N ASN A 307 -4.38 -16.79 -1.24
CA ASN A 307 -3.54 -17.98 -1.38
C ASN A 307 -3.05 -18.18 -2.82
N LEU A 308 -3.91 -17.94 -3.82
CA LEU A 308 -3.52 -18.02 -5.23
C LEU A 308 -2.44 -16.99 -5.57
N THR A 309 -2.60 -15.76 -5.07
CA THR A 309 -1.67 -14.67 -5.35
C THR A 309 -0.33 -14.87 -4.64
N GLU A 310 -0.32 -15.35 -3.40
CA GLU A 310 0.90 -15.72 -2.69
C GLU A 310 1.69 -16.79 -3.45
N ARG A 311 1.02 -17.81 -3.99
CA ARG A 311 1.66 -18.82 -4.85
C ARG A 311 2.25 -18.22 -6.11
N ALA A 312 1.54 -17.29 -6.76
CA ALA A 312 2.05 -16.62 -7.95
C ALA A 312 3.33 -15.82 -7.65
N PHE A 313 3.37 -15.08 -6.54
CA PHE A 313 4.60 -14.41 -6.13
C PHE A 313 5.70 -15.39 -5.70
N ALA A 314 5.37 -16.46 -4.99
CA ALA A 314 6.33 -17.49 -4.61
C ALA A 314 6.99 -18.16 -5.83
N ALA A 315 6.26 -18.31 -6.94
CA ALA A 315 6.79 -18.84 -8.20
C ALA A 315 7.87 -17.94 -8.83
N LEU A 316 7.84 -16.62 -8.55
CA LEU A 316 8.91 -15.69 -8.95
C LEU A 316 10.19 -15.85 -8.11
N ARG A 317 10.14 -16.65 -7.03
CA ARG A 317 11.23 -16.86 -6.05
C ARG A 317 11.84 -15.56 -5.53
N PRO A 318 11.03 -14.55 -5.13
CA PRO A 318 11.58 -13.33 -4.58
C PRO A 318 12.29 -13.63 -3.24
N PRO A 319 13.40 -12.96 -2.93
CA PRO A 319 13.97 -13.06 -1.60
C PRO A 319 12.98 -12.51 -0.55
N PRO A 320 13.02 -13.04 0.69
CA PRO A 320 12.39 -12.40 1.84
C PRO A 320 12.82 -10.93 1.96
N CYS A 321 11.92 -10.07 2.40
CA CYS A 321 12.27 -8.65 2.58
C CYS A 321 13.37 -8.49 3.62
N GLY A 322 14.43 -7.75 3.27
CA GLY A 322 15.62 -7.55 4.09
C GLY A 322 16.77 -8.51 3.83
N GLU A 323 16.57 -9.53 3.00
CA GLU A 323 17.66 -10.38 2.51
C GLU A 323 18.26 -9.79 1.22
N VAL A 324 19.59 -9.83 1.11
CA VAL A 324 20.31 -9.35 -0.07
C VAL A 324 20.27 -10.42 -1.15
N ALA A 325 19.74 -10.09 -2.34
CA ALA A 325 19.75 -11.00 -3.48
C ALA A 325 21.19 -11.48 -3.76
N GLY A 326 21.46 -12.78 -3.58
CA GLY A 326 22.78 -13.37 -3.74
C GLY A 326 23.43 -13.89 -2.45
N SER A 327 22.83 -13.67 -1.27
CA SER A 327 23.12 -14.50 -0.08
C SER A 327 22.47 -15.88 -0.27
N THR A 328 22.95 -16.62 -1.26
CA THR A 328 22.50 -17.99 -1.52
C THR A 328 22.73 -18.77 -0.21
N PRO A 329 21.69 -19.42 0.36
CA PRO A 329 21.93 -20.41 1.39
C PRO A 329 22.93 -21.40 0.83
N ALA A 330 23.98 -21.73 1.59
CA ALA A 330 24.91 -22.79 1.20
C ALA A 330 24.07 -24.02 0.76
N PRO A 331 24.35 -24.63 -0.40
CA PRO A 331 23.46 -25.61 -1.01
C PRO A 331 23.23 -26.78 -0.06
N GLY A 332 22.05 -26.78 0.58
CA GLY A 332 21.49 -27.88 1.34
C GLY A 332 20.47 -28.61 0.46
N ALA A 333 20.71 -29.90 0.26
CA ALA A 333 20.01 -30.86 -0.59
C ALA A 333 18.49 -30.69 -0.84
N GLY A 334 18.11 -30.87 -2.12
CA GLY A 334 16.76 -31.29 -2.59
C GLY A 334 15.76 -30.13 -2.72
N GLU A 335 14.96 -29.97 -3.77
CA GLU A 335 14.43 -30.92 -4.76
C GLU A 335 14.03 -30.08 -5.99
N VAL A 336 14.38 -30.51 -7.21
CA VAL A 336 14.01 -29.81 -8.44
C VAL A 336 12.61 -30.24 -8.84
N MET A 337 11.62 -29.36 -8.65
CA MET A 337 10.31 -29.51 -9.30
C MET A 337 10.39 -28.92 -10.71
N TRP A 338 10.16 -29.77 -11.70
CA TRP A 338 9.94 -29.37 -13.09
C TRP A 338 8.57 -28.72 -13.25
N VAL A 339 8.52 -27.69 -14.10
CA VAL A 339 7.28 -27.09 -14.65
C VAL A 339 6.73 -28.01 -15.72
#